data_AF-T0SHL5-F1
#
_entry.id   AF-T0SHL5-F1
#
_cell.length_a   1.000
_cell.length_b   1.000
_cell.length_c   1.000
_cell.angle_alpha   90.00
_cell.angle_beta   90.00
_cell.angle_gamma   90.00
#
_symmetry.space_group_name_H-M   'P 1'
#
loop_
_entity.id
_entity.type
_entity.pdbx_description
1 polymer ?
#
loop_
_entity_poly.entity_id
_entity_poly.type
_entity_poly.pdbx_seq_one_letter_code
_entity_poly.pdbx_strand_id
1 'polypeptide(L)'
;MKINTTRFGELEVDNKDIITLADGLLGFENLTKFFVVDPGDQTLILWLQSSEDAATAFPMIEPKIFKPDYSVKLLPQELNSLSLENLNNASIYTILTIPQNVKDMSANMKAPIVINNKTKVARQIVLQDSKLEVKYPMYTDLKKYIVNYSSDDSRRTNVMIDAKEETTVVSQDTAADNSNKSNPQNLEA
;
A
#
# COMPACT_ATOMS: atom_id res chain seq x y z
N MET A 1 -23.09 -14.18 -9.69
CA MET A 1 -24.19 -13.19 -9.74
C MET A 1 -23.68 -11.94 -10.43
N LYS A 2 -24.52 -11.24 -11.18
CA LYS A 2 -24.17 -9.97 -11.83
C LYS A 2 -24.52 -8.81 -10.91
N ILE A 3 -23.60 -7.89 -10.69
CA ILE A 3 -23.77 -6.72 -9.82
C ILE A 3 -23.34 -5.48 -10.60
N ASN A 4 -24.22 -4.49 -10.69
CA ASN A 4 -23.89 -3.19 -11.26
C ASN A 4 -23.28 -2.30 -10.18
N THR A 5 -22.12 -1.71 -10.48
CA THR A 5 -21.41 -0.79 -9.58
C THR A 5 -21.18 0.52 -10.30
N THR A 6 -21.09 1.62 -9.55
CA THR A 6 -20.79 2.94 -10.15
C THR A 6 -19.33 3.07 -10.57
N ARG A 7 -18.40 2.43 -9.86
CA ARG A 7 -16.95 2.59 -10.07
C ARG A 7 -16.36 1.61 -11.08
N PHE A 8 -16.89 0.39 -11.13
CA PHE A 8 -16.29 -0.72 -11.89
C PHE A 8 -17.22 -1.29 -12.96
N GLY A 9 -18.38 -0.68 -13.17
CA GLY A 9 -19.40 -1.17 -14.10
C GLY A 9 -20.07 -2.46 -13.60
N GLU A 10 -20.48 -3.30 -14.55
CA GLU A 10 -21.05 -4.62 -14.25
C GLU A 10 -19.93 -5.60 -13.91
N LEU A 11 -20.04 -6.25 -12.74
CA LEU A 11 -19.11 -7.27 -12.27
C LEU A 11 -19.83 -8.61 -12.13
N GLU A 12 -19.12 -9.68 -12.47
CA GLU A 12 -19.55 -11.05 -12.18
C GLU A 12 -18.87 -11.55 -10.90
N VAL A 13 -19.67 -11.82 -9.88
CA VAL A 13 -19.19 -12.18 -8.53
C VAL A 13 -19.70 -13.57 -8.16
N ASP A 14 -18.81 -14.48 -7.74
CA ASP A 14 -19.24 -15.78 -7.23
C ASP A 14 -19.87 -15.61 -5.83
N ASN A 15 -20.96 -16.31 -5.55
CA ASN A 15 -21.63 -16.25 -4.25
C ASN A 15 -20.68 -16.66 -3.10
N LYS A 16 -19.69 -17.52 -3.37
CA LYS A 16 -18.69 -17.94 -2.38
C LYS A 16 -17.71 -16.81 -2.00
N ASP A 17 -17.62 -15.76 -2.82
CA ASP A 17 -16.72 -14.62 -2.60
C ASP A 17 -17.43 -13.46 -1.88
N ILE A 18 -18.74 -13.59 -1.64
CA ILE A 18 -19.51 -12.64 -0.83
C ILE A 18 -19.07 -12.74 0.63
N ILE A 19 -18.61 -11.61 1.14
CA ILE A 19 -18.24 -11.36 2.52
C ILE A 19 -19.48 -10.87 3.27
N THR A 20 -19.72 -11.44 4.45
CA THR A 20 -20.81 -11.05 5.33
C THR A 20 -20.30 -10.27 6.53
N LEU A 21 -20.73 -9.02 6.65
CA LEU A 21 -20.56 -8.18 7.82
C LEU A 21 -21.91 -8.06 8.54
N ALA A 22 -22.14 -8.90 9.54
CA ALA A 22 -23.45 -9.00 10.20
C ALA A 22 -23.91 -7.67 10.84
N ASP A 23 -22.95 -6.88 11.33
CA ASP A 23 -23.17 -5.56 11.92
C ASP A 23 -22.97 -4.41 10.90
N GLY A 24 -22.69 -4.74 9.64
CA GLY A 24 -22.24 -3.81 8.61
C GLY A 24 -20.90 -3.14 8.93
N LEU A 25 -20.72 -1.93 8.40
CA LEU A 25 -19.59 -1.04 8.71
C LEU A 25 -20.09 0.16 9.52
N LEU A 26 -19.20 0.81 10.28
CA LEU A 26 -19.55 2.02 11.04
C LEU A 26 -20.10 3.11 10.10
N GLY A 27 -21.34 3.55 10.33
CA GLY A 27 -22.07 4.50 9.48
C GLY A 27 -22.76 3.89 8.26
N PHE A 28 -22.69 2.56 8.08
CA PHE A 28 -23.30 1.78 7.00
C PHE A 28 -23.84 0.45 7.55
N GLU A 29 -24.48 0.48 8.71
CA GLU A 29 -24.93 -0.70 9.44
C GLU A 29 -25.99 -1.52 8.69
N ASN A 30 -26.68 -0.88 7.73
CA ASN A 30 -27.67 -1.53 6.87
C ASN A 30 -27.08 -2.32 5.70
N LEU A 31 -25.78 -2.14 5.39
CA LEU A 31 -25.09 -2.86 4.34
C LEU A 31 -24.30 -4.00 4.99
N THR A 32 -24.63 -5.25 4.63
CA THR A 32 -24.10 -6.45 5.28
C THR A 32 -23.38 -7.38 4.30
N LYS A 33 -23.52 -7.16 2.99
CA LYS A 33 -22.93 -7.99 1.94
C LYS A 33 -21.97 -7.20 1.08
N PHE A 34 -20.74 -7.69 1.02
CA PHE A 34 -19.64 -7.05 0.31
C PHE A 34 -18.82 -8.07 -0.46
N PHE A 35 -17.97 -7.61 -1.36
CA PHE A 35 -16.96 -8.43 -2.02
C PHE A 35 -15.72 -7.57 -2.29
N VAL A 36 -14.58 -8.23 -2.51
CA VAL A 36 -13.32 -7.53 -2.81
C VAL A 36 -13.18 -7.37 -4.31
N VAL A 37 -12.87 -6.15 -4.73
CA VAL A 37 -12.52 -5.81 -6.10
C VAL A 37 -11.06 -5.40 -6.13
N ASP A 38 -10.27 -6.11 -6.94
CA ASP A 38 -8.97 -5.62 -7.39
C ASP A 38 -9.21 -4.80 -8.67
N PRO A 39 -8.88 -3.49 -8.67
CA PRO A 39 -9.08 -2.65 -9.84
C PRO A 39 -8.16 -3.03 -11.02
N GLY A 40 -7.18 -3.92 -10.82
CA GLY A 40 -6.22 -4.33 -11.86
C GLY A 40 -5.29 -3.19 -12.29
N ASP A 41 -5.25 -2.11 -11.51
CA ASP A 41 -4.27 -1.05 -11.68
C ASP A 41 -2.95 -1.44 -11.00
N GLN A 42 -1.92 -0.60 -11.15
CA GLN A 42 -0.62 -0.86 -10.52
C GLN A 42 -0.61 -0.49 -9.01
N THR A 43 -1.77 -0.19 -8.42
CA THR A 43 -1.85 0.14 -7.01
C THR A 43 -1.96 -1.14 -6.17
N LEU A 44 -1.61 -1.03 -4.89
CA LEU A 44 -1.82 -2.09 -3.90
C LEU A 44 -3.16 -1.92 -3.17
N ILE A 45 -4.04 -1.06 -3.69
CA ILE A 45 -5.30 -0.69 -3.06
C ILE A 45 -6.42 -1.56 -3.65
N LEU A 46 -7.06 -2.31 -2.76
CA LEU A 46 -8.25 -3.08 -3.08
C LEU A 46 -9.49 -2.28 -2.69
N TRP A 47 -10.65 -2.72 -3.16
CA TRP A 47 -11.92 -2.10 -2.81
C TRP A 47 -12.86 -3.11 -2.17
N LEU A 48 -13.42 -2.75 -1.02
CA LEU A 48 -14.54 -3.47 -0.43
C LEU A 48 -15.84 -2.88 -0.98
N GLN A 49 -16.42 -3.52 -2.00
CA GLN A 49 -17.62 -3.08 -2.71
C GLN A 49 -18.87 -3.72 -2.10
N SER A 50 -19.90 -2.92 -1.82
CA SER A 50 -21.19 -3.46 -1.40
C SER A 50 -21.89 -4.16 -2.58
N SER A 51 -22.52 -5.31 -2.32
CA SER A 51 -23.44 -5.94 -3.28
C SER A 51 -24.87 -5.42 -3.18
N GLU A 52 -25.16 -4.62 -2.16
CA GLU A 52 -26.50 -4.09 -1.84
C GLU A 52 -26.65 -2.63 -2.28
N ASP A 53 -25.54 -1.88 -2.33
CA ASP A 53 -25.49 -0.52 -2.86
C ASP A 53 -24.36 -0.34 -3.87
N ALA A 54 -24.72 -0.02 -5.12
CA ALA A 54 -23.81 0.20 -6.23
C ALA A 54 -22.85 1.38 -6.04
N ALA A 55 -23.19 2.36 -5.20
CA ALA A 55 -22.38 3.55 -4.92
C ALA A 55 -21.36 3.35 -3.79
N THR A 56 -21.60 2.37 -2.91
CA THR A 56 -20.80 2.18 -1.71
C THR A 56 -19.64 1.21 -1.95
N ALA A 57 -18.42 1.76 -1.92
CA ALA A 57 -17.19 1.00 -1.97
C ALA A 57 -16.10 1.70 -1.15
N PHE A 58 -15.32 0.93 -0.39
CA PHE A 58 -14.27 1.44 0.49
C PHE A 58 -12.89 1.05 -0.04
N PRO A 59 -12.00 2.01 -0.34
CA PRO A 59 -10.62 1.68 -0.65
C PRO A 59 -9.94 1.14 0.61
N MET A 60 -9.20 0.06 0.45
CA MET A 60 -8.56 -0.63 1.56
C MET A 60 -7.21 -1.20 1.15
N ILE A 61 -6.33 -1.40 2.13
CA ILE A 61 -4.99 -1.93 1.91
C ILE A 61 -4.57 -2.79 3.11
N GLU A 62 -3.72 -3.79 2.85
CA GLU A 62 -3.10 -4.55 3.92
C GLU A 62 -2.12 -3.64 4.69
N PRO A 63 -2.32 -3.41 6.00
CA PRO A 63 -1.54 -2.42 6.75
C PRO A 63 -0.05 -2.74 6.83
N LYS A 64 0.32 -4.03 6.76
CA LYS A 64 1.73 -4.46 6.80
C LYS A 64 2.55 -4.01 5.59
N ILE A 65 1.90 -3.62 4.50
CA ILE A 65 2.57 -3.08 3.30
C ILE A 65 3.30 -1.78 3.63
N PHE A 66 2.70 -0.88 4.41
CA PHE A 66 3.30 0.42 4.74
C PHE A 66 3.68 0.55 6.23
N LYS A 67 3.20 -0.36 7.09
CA LYS A 67 3.53 -0.42 8.52
C LYS A 67 3.85 -1.87 8.91
N PRO A 68 5.07 -2.37 8.64
CA PRO A 68 5.41 -3.80 8.81
C PRO A 68 5.25 -4.36 10.23
N ASP A 69 5.39 -3.49 11.24
CA ASP A 69 5.21 -3.79 12.67
C ASP A 69 3.75 -3.67 13.15
N TYR A 70 2.79 -3.36 12.26
CA TYR A 70 1.39 -3.34 12.62
C TYR A 70 0.91 -4.74 13.05
N SER A 71 0.30 -4.79 14.24
CA SER A 71 -0.23 -6.02 14.82
C SER A 71 -1.64 -5.80 15.33
N VAL A 72 -2.52 -6.77 15.04
CA VAL A 72 -3.89 -6.81 15.53
C VAL A 72 -3.95 -7.80 16.67
N LYS A 73 -4.49 -7.38 17.81
CA LYS A 73 -4.77 -8.23 18.96
C LYS A 73 -6.27 -8.21 19.20
N LEU A 74 -6.90 -9.37 19.01
CA LEU A 74 -8.33 -9.54 19.22
C LEU A 74 -8.60 -10.22 20.56
N LEU A 75 -9.66 -9.77 21.24
CA LEU A 75 -10.22 -10.44 22.40
C LEU A 75 -10.88 -11.77 21.97
N PRO A 76 -11.01 -12.76 22.87
CA PRO A 76 -11.67 -14.03 22.55
C PRO A 76 -13.08 -13.86 21.97
N GLN A 77 -13.84 -12.87 22.46
CA GLN A 77 -15.19 -12.57 21.96
C GLN A 77 -15.19 -12.07 20.51
N GLU A 78 -14.17 -11.29 20.12
CA GLU A 78 -14.01 -10.78 18.76
C GLU A 78 -13.62 -11.91 17.80
N LEU A 79 -12.71 -12.79 18.21
CA LEU A 79 -12.37 -14.00 17.46
C LEU A 79 -13.58 -14.91 17.25
N ASN A 80 -14.35 -15.16 18.31
CA ASN A 80 -15.57 -15.97 18.25
C ASN A 80 -16.60 -15.36 17.28
N SER A 81 -16.78 -14.04 17.30
CA SER A 81 -17.70 -13.35 16.38
C SER A 81 -17.32 -13.48 14.90
N LEU A 82 -16.03 -13.71 14.62
CA LEU A 82 -15.50 -13.98 13.28
C LEU A 82 -15.43 -15.47 12.95
N SER A 83 -15.84 -16.36 13.85
CA SER A 83 -15.63 -17.82 13.76
C SER A 83 -14.16 -18.19 13.54
N LEU A 84 -13.25 -17.49 14.22
CA LEU A 84 -11.80 -17.70 14.17
C LEU A 84 -11.28 -18.20 15.51
N GLU A 85 -10.30 -19.11 15.49
CA GLU A 85 -9.52 -19.48 16.67
C GLU A 85 -8.31 -18.55 16.87
N ASN A 86 -7.76 -18.06 15.77
CA ASN A 86 -6.63 -17.14 15.69
C ASN A 86 -6.64 -16.44 14.33
N LEU A 87 -5.70 -15.50 14.13
CA LEU A 87 -5.62 -14.68 12.91
C LEU A 87 -4.93 -15.36 11.71
N ASN A 88 -4.47 -16.62 11.81
CA ASN A 88 -3.69 -17.25 10.74
C ASN A 88 -4.50 -17.45 9.45
N ASN A 89 -5.82 -17.61 9.57
CA ASN A 89 -6.75 -17.74 8.44
C ASN A 89 -7.58 -16.46 8.22
N ALA A 90 -7.05 -15.31 8.66
CA ALA A 90 -7.72 -14.03 8.52
C ALA A 90 -6.96 -13.10 7.57
N SER A 91 -7.71 -12.37 6.74
CA SER A 91 -7.19 -11.20 6.04
C SER A 91 -7.50 -9.95 6.84
N ILE A 92 -6.55 -9.03 6.89
CA ILE A 92 -6.64 -7.79 7.67
C ILE A 92 -6.43 -6.62 6.73
N TYR A 93 -7.40 -5.71 6.70
CA TYR A 93 -7.33 -4.51 5.87
C TYR A 93 -7.63 -3.26 6.70
N THR A 94 -7.05 -2.15 6.29
CA THR A 94 -7.40 -0.82 6.82
C THR A 94 -8.12 -0.03 5.75
N ILE A 95 -9.19 0.67 6.14
CA ILE A 95 -9.92 1.56 5.24
C ILE A 95 -9.11 2.83 5.04
N LEU A 96 -9.05 3.29 3.79
CA LEU A 96 -8.33 4.48 3.39
C LEU A 96 -9.24 5.69 3.26
N THR A 97 -8.68 6.87 3.56
CA THR A 97 -9.21 8.15 3.10
C THR A 97 -8.27 8.68 2.02
N ILE A 98 -8.77 8.84 0.81
CA ILE A 98 -8.00 9.32 -0.34
C ILE A 98 -8.53 10.72 -0.73
N PRO A 99 -7.87 11.79 -0.27
CA PRO A 99 -8.23 13.16 -0.65
C PRO A 99 -7.71 13.49 -2.07
N GLN A 100 -8.06 14.68 -2.57
CA GLN A 100 -7.61 15.18 -3.88
C GLN A 100 -6.07 15.19 -4.01
N ASN A 101 -5.38 15.64 -2.97
CA ASN A 101 -3.93 15.50 -2.89
C ASN A 101 -3.57 14.15 -2.28
N VAL A 102 -3.19 13.18 -3.11
CA VAL A 102 -2.85 11.82 -2.68
C VAL A 102 -1.78 11.74 -1.59
N LYS A 103 -0.91 12.77 -1.47
CA LYS A 103 0.11 12.83 -0.41
C LYS A 103 -0.48 12.90 1.00
N ASP A 104 -1.72 13.38 1.10
CA ASP A 104 -2.44 13.54 2.36
C ASP A 104 -3.32 12.31 2.69
N MET A 105 -3.17 11.21 1.94
CA MET A 105 -3.94 10.00 2.18
C MET A 105 -3.59 9.37 3.54
N SER A 106 -4.61 8.82 4.18
CA SER A 106 -4.48 8.20 5.50
C SER A 106 -5.18 6.86 5.58
N ALA A 107 -4.63 5.96 6.40
CA ALA A 107 -5.26 4.70 6.77
C ALA A 107 -5.86 4.78 8.17
N ASN A 108 -7.02 4.14 8.36
CA ASN A 108 -7.60 3.93 9.68
C ASN A 108 -6.99 2.69 10.34
N MET A 109 -5.94 2.89 11.14
CA MET A 109 -5.25 1.83 11.86
C MET A 109 -6.01 1.39 13.12
N LYS A 110 -6.96 2.21 13.59
CA LYS A 110 -7.73 1.96 14.82
C LYS A 110 -8.88 0.99 14.60
N ALA A 111 -9.44 0.93 13.40
CA ALA A 111 -10.62 0.12 13.09
C ALA A 111 -10.44 -0.72 11.81
N PRO A 112 -9.54 -1.74 11.83
CA PRO A 112 -9.35 -2.63 10.69
C PRO A 112 -10.60 -3.47 10.38
N ILE A 113 -10.71 -3.87 9.13
CA ILE A 113 -11.61 -4.95 8.68
C ILE A 113 -10.85 -6.26 8.83
N VAL A 114 -11.43 -7.20 9.56
CA VAL A 114 -10.90 -8.57 9.70
C VAL A 114 -11.86 -9.52 9.01
N ILE A 115 -11.35 -10.31 8.07
CA ILE A 115 -12.13 -11.24 7.24
C ILE A 115 -11.65 -12.65 7.53
N ASN A 116 -12.55 -13.54 7.94
CA ASN A 116 -12.27 -14.96 7.98
C ASN A 116 -12.24 -15.52 6.57
N ASN A 117 -11.08 -15.97 6.10
CA ASN A 117 -10.90 -16.40 4.72
C ASN A 117 -11.66 -17.69 4.37
N LYS A 118 -12.00 -18.50 5.37
CA LYS A 118 -12.74 -19.76 5.22
C LYS A 118 -14.25 -19.54 5.19
N THR A 119 -14.79 -18.76 6.13
CA THR A 119 -16.24 -18.59 6.29
C THR A 119 -16.78 -17.33 5.60
N LYS A 120 -15.89 -16.43 5.16
CA LYS A 120 -16.22 -15.10 4.63
C LYS A 120 -17.03 -14.22 5.59
N VAL A 121 -17.01 -14.55 6.89
CA VAL A 121 -17.51 -13.66 7.94
C VAL A 121 -16.46 -12.58 8.18
N ALA A 122 -16.88 -11.32 8.21
CA ALA A 122 -16.01 -10.21 8.49
C ALA A 122 -16.63 -9.23 9.48
N ARG A 123 -15.78 -8.45 10.14
CA ARG A 123 -16.19 -7.36 11.03
C ARG A 123 -15.18 -6.23 10.95
N GLN A 124 -15.67 -5.01 11.11
CA GLN A 124 -14.83 -3.87 11.44
C GLN A 124 -14.63 -3.83 12.96
N ILE A 125 -13.40 -3.98 13.43
CA ILE A 125 -13.11 -4.09 14.87
C ILE A 125 -12.38 -2.84 15.33
N VAL A 126 -12.95 -2.13 16.31
CA VAL A 126 -12.28 -0.99 16.95
C VAL A 126 -11.29 -1.49 18.00
N LEU A 127 -10.00 -1.39 17.68
CA LEU A 127 -8.93 -1.87 18.55
C LEU A 127 -8.77 -0.98 19.78
N GLN A 128 -8.44 -1.57 20.93
CA GLN A 128 -8.34 -0.85 22.20
C GLN A 128 -7.02 -0.08 22.37
N ASP A 129 -5.99 -0.38 21.58
CA ASP A 129 -4.68 0.29 21.68
C ASP A 129 -4.79 1.78 21.34
N SER A 130 -4.60 2.63 22.34
CA SER A 130 -4.72 4.09 22.23
C SER A 130 -3.66 4.73 21.33
N LYS A 131 -2.58 4.02 21.00
CA LYS A 131 -1.54 4.50 20.08
C LYS A 131 -1.94 4.42 18.61
N LEU A 132 -2.98 3.65 18.29
CA LEU A 132 -3.45 3.50 16.92
C LEU A 132 -4.29 4.70 16.50
N GLU A 133 -3.94 5.26 15.36
CA GLU A 133 -4.56 6.47 14.82
C GLU A 133 -5.67 6.13 13.82
N VAL A 134 -6.74 6.94 13.83
CA VAL A 134 -7.82 6.87 12.83
C VAL A 134 -7.38 7.48 11.49
N LYS A 135 -6.44 8.43 11.52
CA LYS A 135 -5.89 9.10 10.34
C LYS A 135 -4.37 8.98 10.31
N TYR A 136 -3.87 7.76 10.16
CA TYR A 136 -2.43 7.53 10.04
C TYR A 136 -1.93 7.95 8.64
N PRO A 137 -1.05 8.94 8.50
CA PRO A 137 -0.50 9.34 7.21
C PRO A 137 0.36 8.21 6.63
N MET A 138 0.04 7.75 5.42
CA MET A 138 0.64 6.51 4.88
C MET A 138 1.43 6.71 3.57
N TYR A 139 1.26 7.84 2.87
CA TYR A 139 1.78 8.05 1.52
C TYR A 139 3.30 7.81 1.43
N THR A 140 4.08 8.39 2.35
CA THR A 140 5.54 8.31 2.34
C THR A 140 6.01 6.87 2.51
N ASP A 141 5.41 6.11 3.43
CA ASP A 141 5.84 4.74 3.71
C ASP A 141 5.37 3.76 2.63
N LEU A 142 4.15 3.96 2.10
CA LEU A 142 3.68 3.22 0.93
C LEU A 142 4.58 3.47 -0.29
N LYS A 143 4.98 4.72 -0.54
CA LYS A 143 5.89 5.05 -1.65
C LYS A 143 7.24 4.36 -1.49
N LYS A 144 7.82 4.37 -0.29
CA LYS A 144 9.08 3.65 0.00
C LYS A 144 8.92 2.16 -0.30
N TYR A 145 7.83 1.54 0.13
CA TYR A 145 7.55 0.13 -0.15
C TYR A 145 7.53 -0.16 -1.64
N ILE A 146 6.77 0.60 -2.42
CA ILE A 146 6.64 0.41 -3.88
C ILE A 146 8.00 0.56 -4.57
N VAL A 147 8.77 1.61 -4.23
CA VAL A 147 10.09 1.84 -4.83
C VAL A 147 11.07 0.71 -4.48
N ASN A 148 11.12 0.29 -3.22
CA ASN A 148 12.00 -0.80 -2.78
C ASN A 148 11.61 -2.13 -3.43
N TYR A 149 10.31 -2.42 -3.54
CA TYR A 149 9.82 -3.63 -4.22
C TYR A 149 10.22 -3.64 -5.71
N SER A 150 10.12 -2.51 -6.41
CA SER A 150 10.58 -2.38 -7.79
C SER A 150 12.11 -2.44 -7.95
N SER A 151 12.86 -2.23 -6.88
CA SER A 151 14.33 -2.23 -6.84
C SER A 151 14.92 -3.52 -6.25
N ASP A 152 14.13 -4.60 -6.15
CA ASP A 152 14.60 -5.92 -5.75
C ASP A 152 15.57 -6.48 -6.80
N ASP A 153 16.84 -6.10 -6.66
CA ASP A 153 17.95 -6.45 -7.54
C ASP A 153 18.38 -7.92 -7.43
N SER A 154 17.76 -8.70 -6.52
CA SER A 154 18.04 -10.14 -6.35
C SER A 154 17.72 -10.99 -7.59
N ARG A 155 16.96 -10.43 -8.55
CA ARG A 155 16.64 -11.06 -9.85
C ARG A 155 17.41 -10.46 -11.03
N ARG A 156 18.37 -9.55 -10.82
CA ARG A 156 19.16 -8.97 -11.91
C ARG A 156 20.30 -9.92 -12.29
N THR A 157 20.44 -10.19 -13.58
CA THR A 157 21.62 -10.86 -14.13
C THR A 157 22.83 -9.95 -13.93
N ASN A 158 23.81 -10.39 -13.16
CA ASN A 158 25.10 -9.71 -13.07
C ASN A 158 25.87 -9.92 -14.37
N VAL A 159 26.44 -8.84 -14.93
CA VAL A 159 27.46 -8.96 -15.98
C VAL A 159 28.72 -9.52 -15.33
N MET A 160 29.13 -10.72 -15.71
CA MET A 160 30.47 -11.20 -15.39
C MET A 160 31.45 -10.39 -16.24
N ILE A 161 32.15 -9.44 -15.62
CA ILE A 161 33.33 -8.85 -16.24
C ILE A 161 34.44 -9.88 -16.06
N ASP A 162 34.73 -10.63 -17.12
CA ASP A 162 35.92 -11.46 -17.17
C ASP A 162 37.13 -10.54 -16.98
N ALA A 163 37.92 -10.81 -15.94
CA ALA A 163 39.15 -10.08 -15.65
C ALA A 163 40.26 -10.47 -16.65
N LYS A 164 40.05 -10.17 -17.93
CA LYS A 164 41.03 -10.24 -19.00
C LYS A 164 40.60 -9.30 -20.13
N GLU A 165 40.79 -8.01 -19.92
CA GLU A 165 41.16 -7.08 -20.98
C GLU A 165 41.76 -5.82 -20.33
N GLU A 166 43.06 -5.90 -20.04
CA GLU A 166 43.91 -4.72 -20.10
C GLU A 166 43.95 -4.28 -21.56
N THR A 167 43.42 -3.10 -21.88
CA THR A 167 43.87 -2.37 -23.07
C THR A 167 43.82 -0.86 -22.83
N THR A 168 44.95 -0.36 -22.35
CA THR A 168 45.67 0.85 -22.79
C THR A 168 44.96 1.89 -23.68
N VAL A 169 44.73 3.06 -23.04
CA VAL A 169 45.01 4.47 -23.43
C VAL A 169 44.75 4.98 -24.86
N VAL A 170 44.04 6.11 -24.96
CA VAL A 170 44.46 7.23 -25.82
C VAL A 170 44.38 8.54 -25.05
N SER A 171 45.56 9.06 -24.74
CA SER A 171 45.82 10.44 -24.34
C SER A 171 45.58 11.35 -25.54
N GLN A 172 44.76 12.40 -25.39
CA GLN A 172 44.82 13.56 -26.28
C GLN A 172 45.44 14.73 -25.52
N ASP A 173 46.72 14.94 -25.80
CA ASP A 173 47.39 16.22 -25.60
C ASP A 173 46.67 17.30 -26.42
N THR A 174 46.25 18.37 -25.76
CA THR A 174 46.20 19.71 -26.37
C THR A 174 47.13 20.59 -25.55
N ALA A 175 48.25 20.94 -26.16
CA ALA A 175 49.23 21.87 -25.64
C ALA A 175 48.87 23.32 -26.00
N ALA A 176 49.44 24.24 -25.20
CA ALA A 176 49.41 25.71 -25.27
C ALA A 176 48.12 26.35 -24.75
N ASP A 177 48.12 27.32 -23.84
CA ASP A 177 49.16 28.28 -23.46
C ASP A 177 48.79 28.85 -22.07
N ASN A 178 49.74 28.96 -21.14
CA ASN A 178 49.69 29.99 -20.10
C ASN A 178 51.08 30.14 -19.49
N SER A 179 51.80 31.10 -20.06
CA SER A 179 53.02 31.63 -19.51
C SER A 179 52.78 32.29 -18.14
N ASN A 180 53.69 31.96 -17.24
CA ASN A 180 53.82 32.49 -15.91
C ASN A 180 54.58 33.83 -15.98
N LYS A 181 54.11 34.92 -15.34
CA LYS A 181 54.97 36.01 -14.82
C LYS A 181 54.22 37.06 -13.96
N SER A 182 54.61 37.10 -12.69
CA SER A 182 54.91 38.29 -11.84
C SER A 182 53.85 39.39 -11.58
N ASN A 183 53.25 39.35 -10.38
CA ASN A 183 53.22 40.33 -9.26
C ASN A 183 53.55 41.84 -9.51
N PRO A 184 53.26 42.76 -8.55
CA PRO A 184 51.99 43.38 -8.12
C PRO A 184 52.02 44.94 -8.29
N GLN A 185 51.02 45.64 -7.72
CA GLN A 185 51.01 47.04 -7.22
C GLN A 185 50.07 48.05 -7.91
N ASN A 186 49.40 48.83 -7.03
CA ASN A 186 48.99 50.24 -7.15
C ASN A 186 47.84 50.58 -8.11
N LEU A 187 47.02 51.61 -7.90
CA LEU A 187 46.55 52.47 -6.80
C LEU A 187 45.48 53.33 -7.52
N GLU A 188 44.41 53.73 -6.83
CA GLU A 188 43.59 54.94 -7.09
C GLU A 188 43.10 55.27 -8.52
N ALA A 189 41.77 55.27 -8.70
CA ALA A 189 40.92 56.48 -8.88
C ALA A 189 39.46 56.07 -9.15
#